data_AF-A0A1E3PG63-F1
#
_entry.id   AF-A0A1E3PG63-F1
#
_cell.length_a   1.000
_cell.length_b   1.000
_cell.length_c   1.000
_cell.angle_alpha   90.00
_cell.angle_beta   90.00
_cell.angle_gamma   90.00
#
_symmetry.space_group_name_H-M   'P 1'
#
loop_
_entity.id
_entity.type
_entity.pdbx_description
1 polymer ?
#
loop_
_entity_poly.entity_id
_entity_poly.type
_entity_poly.pdbx_seq_one_letter_code
_entity_poly.pdbx_strand_id
1 'polypeptide(L)'
;MLLVAVLVFVYYTTWTFLMPFVDSTHALQLFFPPREWAIRLPVIILVLGLTVIGSFVGSVMVKAAEKEKAKKLKESTKKAQ
;
A
#
# COMPACT_ATOMS: atom_id res chain seq x y z
N MET A 1 -4.31 23.50 7.08
CA MET A 1 -4.22 22.03 7.02
C MET A 1 -5.56 21.34 7.30
N LEU A 2 -6.25 21.65 8.41
CA LEU A 2 -7.57 21.05 8.72
C LEU A 2 -8.65 21.32 7.66
N LEU A 3 -8.76 22.55 7.17
CA LEU A 3 -9.76 22.89 6.13
C LEU A 3 -9.57 22.05 4.87
N VAL A 4 -8.32 21.88 4.41
CA VAL A 4 -7.99 21.08 3.23
C VAL A 4 -8.37 19.61 3.47
N ALA A 5 -8.05 19.06 4.65
CA ALA A 5 -8.41 17.70 4.99
C ALA A 5 -9.94 17.49 4.98
N VAL A 6 -10.70 18.43 5.53
CA VAL A 6 -12.17 18.39 5.52
C VAL A 6 -12.71 18.43 4.09
N LEU A 7 -12.21 19.32 3.23
CA LEU A 7 -12.65 19.41 1.83
C LEU A 7 -12.38 18.11 1.06
N VAL A 8 -11.17 17.56 1.19
CA VAL A 8 -10.81 16.29 0.54
C VAL A 8 -11.68 15.14 1.07
N PHE A 9 -11.91 15.07 2.38
CA PHE A 9 -12.75 14.05 3.00
C PHE A 9 -14.20 14.11 2.51
N VAL A 10 -14.79 15.31 2.50
CA VAL A 10 -16.17 15.49 2.02
C VAL A 10 -16.28 15.15 0.54
N TYR A 11 -15.34 15.62 -0.30
CA TYR A 11 -15.32 15.31 -1.73
C TYR A 11 -15.23 13.79 -1.97
N TYR A 12 -14.29 13.11 -1.30
CA TYR A 12 -14.08 11.68 -1.48
C TYR A 12 -15.25 10.85 -0.94
N THR A 13 -15.82 11.22 0.20
CA THR A 13 -16.99 10.55 0.78
C THR A 13 -18.20 10.70 -0.13
N THR A 14 -18.46 11.93 -0.60
CA THR A 14 -19.53 12.22 -1.57
C THR A 14 -19.33 11.38 -2.83
N TRP A 15 -18.12 11.41 -3.40
CA TRP A 15 -17.77 10.65 -4.59
C TRP A 15 -17.98 9.13 -4.42
N THR A 16 -17.60 8.57 -3.28
CA THR A 16 -17.70 7.12 -3.02
C THR A 16 -19.13 6.67 -2.74
N PHE A 17 -19.90 7.45 -1.98
CA PHE A 17 -21.24 7.05 -1.53
C PHE A 17 -22.36 7.48 -2.47
N LEU A 18 -22.27 8.64 -3.14
CA LEU A 18 -23.35 9.12 -4.00
C LEU A 18 -23.29 8.57 -5.43
N MET A 19 -22.10 8.45 -6.02
CA MET A 19 -21.94 7.98 -7.41
C MET A 19 -22.53 6.61 -7.74
N PRO A 20 -22.58 5.59 -6.84
CA PRO A 20 -23.23 4.32 -7.18
C PRO A 20 -24.75 4.46 -7.41
N PHE A 21 -25.38 5.54 -6.96
CA PHE A 21 -26.82 5.78 -7.12
C PHE A 21 -27.16 6.77 -8.25
N VAL A 22 -26.15 7.34 -8.92
CA VAL A 22 -26.32 8.30 -10.00
C VAL A 22 -26.09 7.61 -11.35
N ASP A 23 -27.04 7.75 -12.26
CA ASP A 23 -26.90 7.19 -13.61
C ASP A 23 -25.77 7.86 -14.39
N SER A 24 -25.11 7.07 -15.24
CA SER A 24 -23.93 7.50 -16.01
C SER A 24 -24.17 8.62 -17.01
N THR A 25 -25.43 8.93 -17.34
CA THR A 25 -25.83 10.00 -18.26
C THR A 25 -26.11 11.34 -17.57
N HIS A 26 -26.08 11.39 -16.23
CA HIS A 26 -26.30 12.63 -15.50
C HIS A 26 -25.10 13.58 -15.59
N ALA A 27 -25.38 14.88 -15.73
CA ALA A 27 -24.36 15.94 -15.75
C ALA A 27 -23.47 15.96 -14.50
N LEU A 28 -23.94 15.41 -13.38
CA LEU A 28 -23.15 15.25 -12.14
C LEU A 28 -21.88 14.41 -12.37
N GLN A 29 -21.91 13.47 -13.32
CA GLN A 29 -20.77 12.63 -13.66
C GLN A 29 -19.57 13.43 -14.20
N LEU A 30 -19.77 14.68 -14.65
CA LEU A 30 -18.68 15.56 -15.12
C LEU A 30 -17.81 16.11 -13.98
N PHE A 31 -18.35 16.16 -12.75
CA PHE A 31 -17.65 16.72 -11.57
C PHE A 31 -16.88 15.67 -10.78
N PHE A 32 -17.07 14.38 -11.11
CA PHE A 32 -16.51 13.26 -10.38
C PHE A 32 -15.76 12.31 -11.32
N PRO A 33 -14.59 11.77 -10.92
CA PRO A 33 -13.95 10.73 -11.71
C PRO A 33 -14.82 9.46 -11.79
N PRO A 34 -14.53 8.54 -12.74
CA PRO A 34 -15.27 7.30 -12.86
C PRO A 34 -15.29 6.50 -11.55
N ARG A 35 -16.45 5.93 -11.19
CA ARG A 35 -16.70 5.20 -9.94
C ARG A 35 -15.68 4.11 -9.60
N GLU A 36 -15.08 3.49 -10.62
CA GLU A 36 -14.04 2.48 -10.47
C GLU A 36 -12.80 3.00 -9.74
N TRP A 37 -12.49 4.29 -9.88
CA TRP A 37 -11.33 4.91 -9.22
C TRP A 37 -11.53 5.09 -7.71
N ALA A 38 -12.78 5.24 -7.24
CA ALA A 38 -13.07 5.32 -5.81
C ALA A 38 -12.70 4.02 -5.07
N ILE A 39 -12.68 2.88 -5.77
CA ILE A 39 -12.27 1.58 -5.22
C ILE A 39 -10.81 1.28 -5.53
N ARG A 40 -10.34 1.56 -6.75
CA ARG A 40 -8.96 1.26 -7.16
C ARG A 40 -7.93 2.04 -6.35
N LEU A 41 -8.20 3.30 -6.00
CA LEU A 41 -7.23 4.14 -5.30
C LEU A 41 -6.84 3.57 -3.91
N PRO A 42 -7.79 3.23 -3.01
CA PRO A 42 -7.47 2.54 -1.76
C PRO A 42 -6.75 1.21 -1.95
N VAL A 43 -7.17 0.42 -2.94
CA VAL A 43 -6.57 -0.90 -3.22
C VAL A 43 -5.12 -0.75 -3.66
N ILE A 44 -4.79 0.21 -4.54
CA ILE A 44 -3.42 0.46 -4.97
C ILE A 44 -2.54 0.87 -3.77
N ILE A 45 -3.03 1.76 -2.91
CA ILE A 45 -2.30 2.18 -1.70
C ILE A 45 -2.05 0.99 -0.78
N LEU A 46 -3.04 0.12 -0.58
CA LEU A 46 -2.91 -1.09 0.22
C LEU A 46 -1.86 -2.04 -0.36
N VAL A 47 -1.95 -2.35 -1.65
CA VAL A 47 -1.04 -3.26 -2.34
C VAL A 47 0.39 -2.72 -2.32
N LEU A 48 0.58 -1.43 -2.62
CA LEU A 48 1.89 -0.78 -2.54
C LEU A 48 2.45 -0.82 -1.11
N GLY A 49 1.64 -0.49 -0.11
CA GLY A 49 2.04 -0.56 1.30
C GLY A 49 2.49 -1.97 1.70
N LEU A 50 1.69 -2.98 1.37
CA LEU A 50 2.02 -4.38 1.64
C LEU A 50 3.26 -4.84 0.90
N THR A 51 3.44 -4.42 -0.35
CA THR A 51 4.61 -4.76 -1.17
C THR A 51 5.88 -4.17 -0.56
N VAL A 52 5.84 -2.91 -0.12
CA VAL A 52 6.97 -2.25 0.53
C VAL A 52 7.31 -2.94 1.85
N ILE A 53 6.32 -3.19 2.69
CA ILE A 53 6.52 -3.87 3.99
C ILE A 53 7.08 -5.28 3.77
N GLY A 54 6.48 -6.07 2.88
CA GLY A 54 6.91 -7.42 2.58
C GLY A 54 8.33 -7.47 2.03
N SER A 55 8.68 -6.56 1.11
CA SER A 55 10.02 -6.45 0.53
C SER A 55 11.07 -6.09 1.58
N PHE A 56 10.73 -5.17 2.49
CA PHE A 56 11.61 -4.77 3.59
C PHE A 56 11.86 -5.92 4.56
N VAL A 57 10.79 -6.59 5.02
CA VAL A 57 10.89 -7.75 5.93
C VAL A 57 11.70 -8.87 5.28
N GLY A 58 11.39 -9.21 4.03
CA GLY A 58 12.13 -10.23 3.27
C GLY A 58 13.62 -9.89 3.17
N SER A 59 13.96 -8.63 2.87
CA SER A 59 15.36 -8.18 2.79
C SER A 59 16.11 -8.32 4.12
N VAL A 60 15.45 -8.02 5.24
CA VAL A 60 16.04 -8.18 6.58
C VAL A 60 16.25 -9.65 6.93
N MET A 61 15.28 -10.52 6.60
CA MET A 61 15.38 -11.96 6.85
C MET A 61 16.51 -12.61 6.06
N VAL A 62 16.67 -12.25 4.77
CA VAL A 62 17.77 -12.74 3.92
C VAL A 62 19.11 -12.36 4.53
N LYS A 63 19.31 -11.08 4.88
CA LYS A 63 20.56 -10.60 5.50
C LYS A 63 20.84 -11.26 6.86
N ALA A 64 19.80 -11.48 7.67
CA ALA A 64 19.96 -12.17 8.94
C ALA A 64 20.39 -13.63 8.75
N ALA A 65 19.78 -14.33 7.79
CA ALA A 65 20.12 -15.72 7.46
C ALA A 65 21.56 -15.84 6.91
N GLU A 66 22.00 -14.91 6.07
CA GLU A 66 23.39 -14.86 5.57
C GLU A 66 24.41 -14.68 6.70
N LYS A 67 24.13 -13.75 7.63
CA LYS A 67 25.00 -13.52 8.80
C LYS A 67 25.08 -14.77 9.69
N GLU A 68 23.97 -15.42 9.95
CA GLU A 68 23.92 -16.68 10.71
C GLU A 68 24.73 -17.79 10.04
N LYS A 69 24.58 -17.97 8.71
CA LYS A 69 25.37 -18.94 7.94
C LYS A 69 26.87 -18.65 8.00
N ALA A 70 27.26 -17.39 7.81
CA ALA A 70 28.65 -16.97 7.88
C ALA A 70 29.26 -17.19 9.27
N LYS A 71 28.49 -16.99 10.35
CA LYS A 71 28.93 -17.25 11.72
C LYS A 71 29.17 -18.73 11.97
N LYS A 72 28.24 -19.60 11.55
CA LYS A 72 28.36 -21.06 11.69
C LYS A 72 29.56 -21.62 10.95
N LEU A 73 29.84 -21.12 9.74
CA LEU A 73 31.01 -21.54 8.95
C LEU A 73 32.33 -21.20 9.66
N LYS A 74 32.44 -20.00 10.24
CA LYS A 74 33.63 -19.58 11.00
C LYS A 74 33.83 -20.44 12.25
N GLU A 75 32.76 -20.81 12.95
CA GLU A 75 32.82 -21.67 14.12
C GLU A 75 33.22 -23.11 13.77
N SER A 76 32.78 -23.67 12.64
CA SER A 76 33.20 -24.99 12.17
C SER A 76 34.67 -25.04 11.77
N THR A 77 35.17 -24.01 11.08
CA THR A 77 36.59 -23.94 10.68
C THR A 77 37.51 -23.82 11.89
N LYS A 78 37.09 -23.08 12.94
CA LYS A 78 37.87 -22.93 14.17
C LYS A 78 37.92 -24.20 15.04
N LYS A 79 36.95 -25.11 14.92
CA LYS A 79 36.94 -26.40 15.66
C LYS A 79 37.74 -27.51 14.98
N ALA A 80 38.04 -27.37 13.70
CA ALA A 80 38.78 -28.34 12.90
C ALA A 80 40.30 -28.07 12.85
N GLN A 81 40.76 -26.98 13.48
CA GLN A 81 42.15 -26.56 13.62
C GLN A 81 42.57 -26.66 15.08
#